data_AF-A0ABD3CAL9-F1
#
_entry.id   AF-A0ABD3CAL9-F1
#
_cell.length_a   1.000
_cell.length_b   1.000
_cell.length_c   1.000
_cell.angle_alpha   90.00
_cell.angle_beta   90.00
_cell.angle_gamma   90.00
#
_symmetry.space_group_name_H-M   'P 1'
#
loop_
_entity.id
_entity.type
_entity.pdbx_description
1 polymer ?
#
loop_
_entity_poly.entity_id
_entity_poly.type
_entity_poly.pdbx_seq_one_letter_code
_entity_poly.pdbx_strand_id
1 'polypeptide(L)' 'MYGGWDGKKWLSDVYVLDTISLEWTELSVSGTIPPPRCGHSVTMIEKRLLMYGGRVC' A
#
# COMPACT_ATOMS: atom_id res chain seq x y z
N MET A 1 3.34 2.43 1.46
CA MET A 1 1.92 2.54 1.83
C MET A 1 1.09 1.81 0.78
N TYR A 2 0.00 1.15 1.17
CA TYR A 2 -0.93 0.51 0.26
C TYR A 2 -2.36 0.85 0.64
N GLY A 3 -3.20 1.20 -0.34
CA GLY A 3 -4.63 1.45 -0.12
C GLY A 3 -4.97 2.67 0.74
N GLY A 4 -6.19 2.70 1.29
CA GLY A 4 -6.74 3.87 1.98
C GLY A 4 -7.90 4.54 1.23
N TRP A 5 -8.20 5.80 1.57
CA TRP A 5 -9.30 6.60 0.99
C TRP A 5 -8.78 8.00 0.65
N ASP A 6 -8.98 8.43 -0.59
CA ASP A 6 -8.53 9.75 -1.08
C ASP A 6 -9.59 10.87 -0.95
N GLY A 7 -10.75 10.57 -0.35
CA GLY A 7 -11.90 11.48 -0.34
C GLY A 7 -12.97 11.13 -1.38
N LYS A 8 -12.66 10.28 -2.37
CA LYS A 8 -13.55 9.94 -3.50
C LYS A 8 -13.68 8.44 -3.75
N LYS A 9 -12.59 7.67 -3.59
CA LYS A 9 -12.56 6.22 -3.82
C LYS A 9 -11.63 5.52 -2.84
N TRP A 10 -11.89 4.22 -2.67
CA TRP A 10 -10.95 3.32 -1.99
C TRP A 10 -9.78 3.01 -2.93
N LEU A 11 -8.59 2.95 -2.35
CA LEU A 11 -7.35 2.82 -3.09
C LEU A 11 -6.77 1.40 -2.99
N SER A 12 -6.00 1.04 -4.01
CA SER A 12 -5.18 -0.18 -4.07
C SER A 12 -3.81 0.10 -4.70
N ASP A 13 -3.38 1.36 -4.67
CA ASP A 13 -2.07 1.81 -5.15
C ASP A 13 -0.98 1.54 -4.10
N VAL A 14 0.27 1.50 -4.54
CA VAL A 14 1.44 1.34 -3.67
C VAL A 14 2.32 2.57 -3.83
N TYR A 15 2.60 3.25 -2.73
CA TYR A 15 3.53 4.38 -2.70
C TYR A 15 4.71 4.10 -1.76
N VAL A 16 5.91 4.53 -2.17
CA VAL A 16 7.11 4.54 -1.33
C VAL A 16 7.56 5.97 -1.12
N LEU A 17 7.89 6.30 0.13
CA LEU A 17 8.52 7.55 0.50
C LEU A 17 10.02 7.33 0.56
N ASP A 18 10.77 8.07 -0.25
CA ASP A 18 12.20 8.23 -0.03
C ASP A 18 12.40 9.19 1.15
N THR A 19 13.05 8.74 2.22
CA THR A 19 13.21 9.54 3.45
C THR A 19 14.37 10.55 3.37
N ILE A 20 15.19 10.50 2.32
CA ILE A 20 16.27 11.45 2.04
C ILE A 20 15.72 12.61 1.21
N SER A 21 15.06 12.32 0.08
CA SER A 21 14.47 13.35 -0.79
C SER A 21 13.09 13.84 -0.32
N LEU A 22 12.43 13.07 0.56
CA LEU A 22 11.05 13.29 0.99
C LEU A 22 10.03 13.23 -0.16
N GLU A 23 10.35 12.49 -1.21
CA GLU A 23 9.48 12.33 -2.38
C GLU A 23 8.71 11.01 -2.33
N TRP A 24 7.44 11.08 -2.72
CA TRP A 24 6.60 9.92 -2.90
C TRP A 24 6.68 9.43 -4.34
N THR A 25 6.96 8.14 -4.51
CA THR A 25 6.97 7.46 -5.81
C THR A 25 5.93 6.34 -5.81
N GLU A 26 5.10 6.32 -6.85
CA GLU A 26 4.17 5.21 -7.09
C GLU A 26 4.94 3.99 -7.62
N LEU A 27 4.72 2.82 -7.01
CA LEU A 27 5.31 1.58 -7.47
C LEU A 27 4.37 0.83 -8.39
N SER A 28 4.90 0.35 -9.52
CA SER A 28 4.21 -0.65 -10.34
C SER A 28 4.23 -2.00 -9.63
N VAL A 29 3.04 -2.51 -9.30
CA VAL A 29 2.85 -3.83 -8.67
C VAL A 29 2.41 -4.84 -9.73
N SER A 30 2.99 -6.04 -9.69
CA SER A 30 2.68 -7.14 -10.60
C SER A 30 2.13 -8.36 -9.85
N GLY A 31 1.48 -9.26 -10.58
CA GLY A 31 0.82 -10.44 -10.01
C GLY A 31 -0.62 -10.18 -9.59
N THR A 32 -1.10 -10.91 -8.58
CA THR A 32 -2.48 -10.76 -8.09
C THR A 32 -2.56 -9.57 -7.13
N ILE A 33 -3.07 -8.45 -7.65
CA ILE A 33 -3.28 -7.24 -6.87
C ILE A 33 -4.53 -7.45 -5.98
N PRO A 34 -4.43 -7.27 -4.65
CA PRO A 34 -5.60 -7.34 -3.79
C PRO A 34 -6.61 -6.24 -4.16
N PRO A 35 -7.91 -6.44 -3.88
CA PRO A 35 -8.86 -5.34 -3.99
C PRO A 35 -8.49 -4.22 -3.00
N PRO A 36 -8.96 -2.98 -3.29
CA PRO A 36 -8.91 -1.88 -2.35
C PRO A 36 -9.32 -2.31 -0.93
N ARG A 37 -8.62 -1.78 0.07
CA ARG A 37 -8.80 -2.17 1.47
C ARG A 37 -8.36 -1.12 2.46
N CYS A 38 -8.91 -1.20 3.66
CA CYS A 38 -8.65 -0.27 4.75
C CYS A 38 -8.45 -1.01 6.09
N GLY A 39 -7.65 -0.42 6.99
CA GLY A 39 -7.36 -1.01 8.31
C GLY A 39 -6.54 -2.31 8.29
N HIS A 40 -5.72 -2.52 7.26
CA HIS A 40 -4.80 -3.67 7.19
C HIS A 40 -3.54 -3.40 8.01
N SER A 41 -2.80 -4.46 8.33
CA SER A 41 -1.48 -4.37 8.96
C SER A 41 -0.39 -4.68 7.94
N VAL A 42 0.72 -3.95 7.99
CA VAL A 42 1.91 -4.20 7.17
C VAL A 42 3.11 -4.36 8.09
N THR A 43 3.92 -5.39 7.85
CA THR A 43 5.18 -5.62 8.56
C THR A 43 6.31 -5.90 7.57
N MET A 44 7.53 -5.55 7.94
CA MET A 44 8.72 -5.84 7.15
C MET A 44 9.30 -7.18 7.59
N ILE A 45 9.50 -8.08 6.63
CA ILE A 45 10.20 -9.35 6.80
C ILE A 45 11.39 -9.33 5.85
N GLU A 46 12.60 -9.21 6.41
CA GLU A 46 13.84 -9.01 5.65
C GLU A 46 13.74 -7.79 4.72
N LYS A 47 13.69 -8.04 3.40
CA LYS A 47 13.57 -7.02 2.34
C LYS A 47 12.20 -7.03 1.67
N ARG A 48 11.18 -7.57 2.34
CA ARG A 48 9.82 -7.70 1.82
C ARG A 48 8.81 -7.08 2.79
N LEU A 49 7.80 -6.43 2.24
CA LEU A 49 6.64 -5.98 3.02
C LEU A 49 5.56 -7.05 2.93
N LEU A 50 5.16 -7.57 4.09
CA LEU A 50 4.02 -8.48 4.22
C LEU A 50 2.80 -7.68 4.70
N MET A 51 1.72 -7.72 3.92
CA MET A 51 0.44 -7.13 4.29
C MET A 51 -0.55 -8.23 4.67
N TYR A 52 -1.24 -8.05 5.79
CA TYR A 52 -2.24 -8.99 6.28
C TYR A 52 -3.49 -8.29 6.82
N GLY A 53 -4.64 -8.97 6.67
CA GLY A 53 -5.92 -8.50 7.18
C GLY A 53 -6.48 -7.28 6.43
N GLY A 54 -7.20 -6.46 7.19
CA GLY A 54 -7.98 -5.33 6.69
C GLY A 54 -9.37 -5.72 6.19
N ARG A 55 -10.23 -4.70 6.04
CA ARG A 55 -11.55 -4.82 5.43
C ARG A 55 -11.41 -4.52 3.94
N VAL A 56 -12.09 -5.29 3.09
CA VAL A 56 -12.28 -4.92 1.68
C VAL A 56 -13.20 -3.71 1.65
N CYS A 57 -12.68 -2.61 1.12
CA CYS A 57 -13.30 -1.31 1.00
C CYS A 57 -13.06 -0.97 -0.48
#